data_AF-A0A3M0W2W1-F1
#
_entry.id   AF-A0A3M0W2W1-F1
#
_cell.length_a   1.000
_cell.length_b   1.000
_cell.length_c   1.000
_cell.angle_alpha   90.00
_cell.angle_beta   90.00
_cell.angle_gamma   90.00
#
_symmetry.space_group_name_H-M   'P 1'
#
loop_
_entity.id
_entity.type
_entity.pdbx_description
1 polymer ?
#
loop_
_entity_poly.entity_id
_entity_poly.type
_entity_poly.pdbx_seq_one_letter_code
_entity_poly.pdbx_strand_id
1 'polypeptide(L)'
;MEDICSVGGTKLPPVPAIPPDSVPNLEPIGKVYNMNFAPGLDKLLESDNHWFANEGFKLVASDRTMLGLVLAYLTLISNNADNAVGEDATLASQEARVTYGSLRQCVRLEHDGGREGEKLARRFRTIESILTGEPLAVPPASMSEFVDVDMDDHQLDPSTVDGRVDGDGDGDGKVLSAFDRQVAKRQDEFWKTLELIATVQGPRVGEDAGLAAVGGGSAREEDVRQAMEQIKSLAEGRENRDILYAILLLGWGKNGDPSSERELAKRFLQSEAQGRATELVFATIAGMGLRAFGES
;
A
#
# COMPACT_ATOMS: atom_id res chain seq x y z
N MET A 1 -6.48 -5.27 14.67
CA MET A 1 -5.63 -4.36 13.86
C MET A 1 -4.31 -4.06 14.57
N GLU A 2 -4.30 -3.81 15.88
CA GLU A 2 -3.03 -3.82 16.64
C GLU A 2 -2.27 -5.16 16.47
N ASP A 3 -3.00 -6.24 16.22
CA ASP A 3 -2.45 -7.59 16.03
C ASP A 3 -1.52 -7.71 14.82
N ILE A 4 -1.84 -7.10 13.66
CA ILE A 4 -0.96 -7.15 12.48
C ILE A 4 0.31 -6.32 12.67
N CYS A 5 0.29 -5.36 13.61
CA CYS A 5 1.45 -4.59 14.01
C CYS A 5 2.23 -5.23 15.16
N SER A 6 1.71 -6.24 15.84
CA SER A 6 2.32 -6.82 17.05
C SER A 6 3.17 -8.05 16.71
N VAL A 7 4.49 -7.93 16.85
CA VAL A 7 5.45 -9.04 16.70
C VAL A 7 5.51 -9.88 17.98
N GLY A 8 5.35 -11.20 17.86
CA GLY A 8 5.57 -12.15 18.95
C GLY A 8 4.65 -11.98 20.17
N GLY A 9 3.46 -11.40 20.00
CA GLY A 9 2.53 -11.13 21.12
C GLY A 9 3.07 -10.13 22.16
N THR A 10 4.06 -9.33 21.78
CA THR A 10 4.65 -8.33 22.67
C THR A 10 3.64 -7.25 23.06
N LYS A 11 3.65 -6.86 24.35
CA LYS A 11 2.85 -5.73 24.81
C LYS A 11 3.48 -4.44 24.28
N LEU A 12 2.85 -3.89 23.26
CA LEU A 12 3.21 -2.58 22.70
C LEU A 12 3.19 -1.51 23.79
N PRO A 13 4.21 -0.64 23.85
CA PRO A 13 4.17 0.50 24.75
C PRO A 13 2.98 1.40 24.37
N PRO A 14 2.30 1.99 25.38
CA PRO A 14 1.22 2.93 25.12
C PRO A 14 1.77 4.12 24.33
N VAL A 15 0.96 4.64 23.41
CA VAL A 15 1.33 5.85 22.67
C VAL A 15 1.47 7.00 23.67
N PRO A 16 2.63 7.69 23.72
CA PRO A 16 2.80 8.82 24.62
C PRO A 16 1.73 9.89 24.35
N ALA A 17 0.97 10.24 25.40
CA ALA A 17 0.02 11.33 25.31
C ALA A 17 0.79 12.65 25.28
N ILE A 18 0.76 13.35 24.14
CA ILE A 18 1.41 14.66 23.99
C ILE A 18 0.45 15.73 24.54
N PRO A 19 0.76 16.40 25.67
CA PRO A 19 -0.13 17.40 26.27
C PRO A 19 -0.52 18.49 25.27
N PRO A 20 -1.77 18.99 25.24
CA PRO A 20 -2.22 19.95 24.22
C PRO A 20 -1.30 21.17 24.05
N ASP A 21 -0.74 21.66 25.16
CA ASP A 21 0.14 22.83 25.22
C ASP A 21 1.61 22.51 24.86
N SER A 22 1.94 21.23 24.70
CA SER A 22 3.27 20.80 24.26
C SER A 22 3.33 20.76 22.74
N VAL A 23 4.32 21.45 22.19
CA VAL A 23 4.70 21.40 20.77
C VAL A 23 5.95 20.51 20.66
N PRO A 24 5.84 19.29 20.11
CA PRO A 24 7.00 18.44 19.87
C PRO A 24 8.00 19.13 18.96
N ASN A 25 9.29 18.85 19.14
CA ASN A 25 10.28 19.29 18.16
C ASN A 25 10.08 18.52 16.85
N LEU A 26 9.53 19.19 15.84
CA LEU A 26 9.15 18.58 14.56
C LEU A 26 10.37 18.27 13.67
N GLU A 27 11.51 18.93 13.89
CA GLU A 27 12.67 18.77 13.00
C GLU A 27 13.28 17.35 13.06
N PRO A 28 13.60 16.76 14.23
CA PRO A 28 14.07 15.37 14.30
C PRO A 28 13.04 14.36 13.82
N ILE A 29 11.76 14.61 14.14
CA ILE A 29 10.64 13.75 13.75
C ILE A 29 10.50 13.73 12.22
N GLY A 30 10.50 14.90 11.60
CA GLY A 30 10.42 15.06 10.15
C GLY A 30 11.62 14.46 9.43
N LYS A 31 12.83 14.61 9.99
CA LYS A 31 14.02 13.98 9.43
C LYS A 31 13.91 12.45 9.40
N VAL A 32 13.49 11.83 10.51
CA VAL A 32 13.34 10.37 10.56
C VAL A 32 12.20 9.88 9.67
N TYR A 33 11.06 10.59 9.65
CA TYR A 33 9.97 10.27 8.73
C TYR A 33 10.42 10.33 7.26
N ASN A 34 11.07 11.41 6.85
CA ASN A 34 11.51 11.63 5.46
C ASN A 34 12.66 10.69 5.05
N MET A 35 13.50 10.24 5.98
CA MET A 35 14.61 9.33 5.68
C MET A 35 14.17 7.86 5.63
N ASN A 36 13.33 7.42 6.58
CA ASN A 36 13.10 5.99 6.79
C ASN A 36 11.73 5.50 6.29
N PHE A 37 10.75 6.39 6.17
CA PHE A 37 9.37 6.00 5.86
C PHE A 37 8.92 6.55 4.51
N ALA A 38 8.98 7.88 4.30
CA ALA A 38 8.41 8.51 3.11
C ALA A 38 8.84 7.87 1.78
N PRO A 39 10.14 7.58 1.52
CA PRO A 39 10.56 6.99 0.25
C PRO A 39 9.97 5.59 0.03
N GLY A 40 9.95 4.77 1.08
CA GLY A 40 9.36 3.42 1.02
C GLY A 40 7.83 3.46 0.86
N LEU A 41 7.15 4.44 1.47
CA LEU A 41 5.70 4.64 1.32
C LEU A 41 5.35 5.06 -0.10
N ASP A 42 6.10 6.03 -0.66
CA ASP A 42 5.92 6.49 -2.03
C ASP A 42 6.17 5.37 -3.04
N LYS A 43 7.20 4.54 -2.83
CA LYS A 43 7.47 3.37 -3.68
C LYS A 43 6.42 2.27 -3.52
N LEU A 44 5.97 1.99 -2.28
CA LEU A 44 4.97 0.95 -2.01
C LEU A 44 3.66 1.25 -2.74
N LEU A 45 3.18 2.48 -2.62
CA LEU A 45 1.92 2.93 -3.22
C LEU A 45 2.09 3.50 -4.62
N GLU A 46 3.30 3.47 -5.19
CA GLU A 46 3.65 4.00 -6.51
C GLU A 46 3.12 5.43 -6.73
N SER A 47 3.46 6.34 -5.81
CA SER A 47 3.18 7.77 -5.93
C SER A 47 3.95 8.37 -7.11
N ASP A 48 3.28 9.21 -7.90
CA ASP A 48 3.86 9.81 -9.10
C ASP A 48 4.69 11.04 -8.73
N ASN A 49 4.31 11.75 -7.66
CA ASN A 49 4.96 12.99 -7.25
C ASN A 49 5.68 12.92 -5.90
N HIS A 50 5.92 11.73 -5.35
CA HIS A 50 6.46 11.54 -4.00
C HIS A 50 5.61 12.22 -2.91
N TRP A 51 4.31 11.94 -2.94
CA TRP A 51 3.30 12.55 -2.10
C TRP A 51 3.61 12.41 -0.60
N PHE A 52 4.12 11.27 -0.14
CA PHE A 52 4.49 11.09 1.27
C PHE A 52 5.67 11.95 1.67
N ALA A 53 6.65 12.13 0.78
CA ALA A 53 7.79 13.02 1.02
C ALA A 53 7.40 14.51 1.02
N ASN A 54 6.44 14.91 0.18
CA ASN A 54 6.04 16.31 0.00
C ASN A 54 4.92 16.76 0.94
N GLU A 55 3.93 15.92 1.17
CA GLU A 55 2.69 16.24 1.90
C GLU A 55 2.52 15.39 3.17
N GLY A 56 3.00 14.14 3.15
CA GLY A 56 2.76 13.20 4.23
C GLY A 56 3.23 13.66 5.61
N PHE A 57 4.37 14.35 5.71
CA PHE A 57 4.84 14.83 7.02
C PHE A 57 3.95 15.93 7.61
N LYS A 58 3.32 16.77 6.78
CA LYS A 58 2.39 17.81 7.26
C LYS A 58 1.20 17.16 7.98
N LEU A 59 0.71 16.05 7.42
CA LEU A 59 -0.36 15.25 7.99
C LEU A 59 0.07 14.57 9.29
N VAL A 60 1.25 13.93 9.29
CA VAL A 60 1.84 13.35 10.50
C VAL A 60 2.00 14.39 11.60
N ALA A 61 2.50 15.59 11.28
CA ALA A 61 2.68 16.68 12.23
C ALA A 61 1.36 17.27 12.76
N SER A 62 0.28 17.16 11.97
CA SER A 62 -1.07 17.57 12.40
C SER A 62 -1.78 16.52 13.28
N ASP A 63 -1.29 15.28 13.28
CA ASP A 63 -1.87 14.15 14.00
C ASP A 63 -1.07 13.86 15.28
N ARG A 64 -1.63 14.24 16.44
CA ARG A 64 -0.97 14.03 17.74
C ARG A 64 -0.73 12.54 18.04
N THR A 65 -1.58 11.65 17.53
CA THR A 65 -1.42 10.20 17.72
C THR A 65 -0.21 9.72 16.91
N MET A 66 -0.10 10.16 15.65
CA MET A 66 1.06 9.84 14.82
C MET A 66 2.35 10.42 15.37
N LEU A 67 2.34 11.66 15.84
CA LEU A 67 3.48 12.25 16.54
C LEU A 67 3.91 11.39 17.73
N GLY A 68 2.95 10.92 18.53
CA GLY A 68 3.22 10.01 19.65
C GLY A 68 3.85 8.68 19.18
N LEU A 69 3.36 8.12 18.08
CA LEU A 69 3.91 6.88 17.51
C LEU A 69 5.36 7.06 17.01
N VAL A 70 5.66 8.16 16.32
CA VAL A 70 7.02 8.44 15.83
C VAL A 70 7.96 8.75 17.00
N LEU A 71 7.50 9.47 18.03
CA LEU A 71 8.29 9.72 19.24
C LEU A 71 8.62 8.42 20.01
N ALA A 72 7.65 7.53 20.14
CA ALA A 72 7.88 6.21 20.74
C ALA A 72 8.90 5.41 19.93
N TYR A 73 8.82 5.46 18.60
CA TYR A 73 9.78 4.82 17.70
C TYR A 73 11.20 5.39 17.88
N LEU A 74 11.36 6.72 17.87
CA LEU A 74 12.65 7.39 18.10
C LEU A 74 13.26 7.02 19.46
N THR A 75 12.42 6.92 20.49
CA THR A 75 12.86 6.52 21.83
C THR A 75 13.39 5.08 21.82
N LEU A 76 12.69 4.16 21.14
CA LEU A 76 13.13 2.77 21.02
C LEU A 76 14.40 2.63 20.19
N ILE A 77 14.54 3.34 19.07
CA ILE A 77 15.82 3.36 18.31
C ILE A 77 16.95 3.85 19.21
N SER A 78 16.73 4.96 19.92
CA SER A 78 17.77 5.55 20.78
C SER A 78 18.20 4.61 21.90
N ASN A 79 17.25 3.86 22.47
CA ASN A 79 17.51 2.89 23.53
C ASN A 79 18.12 1.57 23.02
N ASN A 80 17.94 1.25 21.73
CA ASN A 80 18.40 0.02 21.09
C ASN A 80 19.56 0.27 20.11
N ALA A 81 20.24 1.41 20.18
CA ALA A 81 21.26 1.80 19.21
C ALA A 81 22.43 0.80 19.08
N ASP A 82 22.67 0.00 20.13
CA ASP A 82 23.73 -1.01 20.18
C ASP A 82 23.25 -2.44 19.86
N ASN A 83 21.94 -2.66 19.66
CA ASN A 83 21.37 -3.98 19.37
C ASN A 83 21.39 -4.29 17.86
N ALA A 84 21.45 -5.57 17.50
CA ALA A 84 21.38 -5.97 16.10
C ALA A 84 20.00 -5.65 15.50
N VAL A 85 20.00 -5.17 14.25
CA VAL A 85 18.78 -4.81 13.51
C VAL A 85 17.88 -6.04 13.39
N GLY A 86 16.61 -5.90 13.77
CA GLY A 86 15.59 -6.95 13.64
C GLY A 86 15.45 -7.90 14.84
N GLU A 87 16.23 -7.73 15.91
CA GLU A 87 16.12 -8.59 17.10
C GLU A 87 15.11 -8.10 18.14
N ASP A 88 14.74 -6.81 18.13
CA ASP A 88 13.76 -6.26 19.08
C ASP A 88 12.34 -6.28 18.49
N ALA A 89 11.56 -7.27 18.93
CA ALA A 89 10.14 -7.39 18.59
C ALA A 89 9.32 -6.14 18.98
N THR A 90 9.72 -5.39 20.02
CA THR A 90 9.04 -4.14 20.42
C THR A 90 9.31 -3.04 19.39
N LEU A 91 10.57 -2.90 18.96
CA LEU A 91 10.96 -1.95 17.92
C LEU A 91 10.25 -2.26 16.61
N ALA A 92 10.31 -3.52 16.16
CA ALA A 92 9.64 -3.96 14.92
C ALA A 92 8.12 -3.76 14.98
N SER A 93 7.51 -3.96 16.16
CA SER A 93 6.08 -3.70 16.33
C SER A 93 5.76 -2.21 16.27
N GLN A 94 6.62 -1.37 16.82
CA GLN A 94 6.46 0.08 16.76
C GLN A 94 6.70 0.61 15.34
N GLU A 95 7.66 0.06 14.60
CA GLU A 95 7.86 0.32 13.17
C GLU A 95 6.61 0.00 12.35
N ALA A 96 5.99 -1.16 12.60
CA ALA A 96 4.74 -1.53 11.96
C ALA A 96 3.62 -0.53 12.24
N ARG A 97 3.51 0.00 13.47
CA ARG A 97 2.52 1.03 13.81
C ARG A 97 2.78 2.36 13.10
N VAL A 98 4.04 2.78 13.00
CA VAL A 98 4.40 4.02 12.30
C VAL A 98 4.17 3.88 10.80
N THR A 99 4.60 2.77 10.18
CA THR A 99 4.38 2.50 8.76
C THR A 99 2.90 2.47 8.43
N TYR A 100 2.10 1.69 9.16
CA TYR A 100 0.66 1.59 8.93
C TYR A 100 -0.07 2.91 9.17
N GLY A 101 0.25 3.58 10.29
CA GLY A 101 -0.33 4.87 10.63
C GLY A 101 0.00 5.97 9.61
N SER A 102 1.21 5.92 9.03
CA SER A 102 1.64 6.85 7.98
C SER A 102 0.91 6.58 6.67
N LEU A 103 0.80 5.31 6.25
CA LEU A 103 0.01 4.92 5.08
C LEU A 103 -1.44 5.41 5.19
N ARG A 104 -2.05 5.27 6.37
CA ARG A 104 -3.43 5.70 6.61
C ARG A 104 -3.65 7.21 6.45
N GLN A 105 -2.61 8.04 6.50
CA GLN A 105 -2.77 9.50 6.35
C GLN A 105 -3.32 9.88 4.97
N CYS A 106 -3.06 9.09 3.92
CA CYS A 106 -3.65 9.36 2.60
C CYS A 106 -5.18 9.16 2.54
N VAL A 107 -5.79 8.51 3.54
CA VAL A 107 -7.25 8.28 3.60
C VAL A 107 -8.00 9.42 4.29
N ARG A 108 -7.31 10.37 4.94
CA ARG A 108 -7.97 11.38 5.77
C ARG A 108 -8.74 12.38 4.93
N LEU A 109 -10.06 12.39 5.10
CA LEU A 109 -11.04 13.24 4.40
C LEU A 109 -10.84 14.75 4.60
N GLU A 110 -10.09 15.16 5.63
CA GLU A 110 -9.89 16.56 6.00
C GLU A 110 -8.83 17.26 5.13
N HIS A 111 -8.04 16.50 4.38
CA HIS A 111 -7.02 17.05 3.47
C HIS A 111 -7.48 16.82 2.03
N ASP A 112 -7.61 17.90 1.26
CA ASP A 112 -7.74 17.81 -0.19
C ASP A 112 -6.39 17.36 -0.76
N GLY A 113 -6.13 16.04 -0.71
CA GLY A 113 -4.95 15.43 -1.29
C GLY A 113 -4.94 15.47 -2.82
N GLY A 114 -5.95 16.10 -3.44
CA GLY A 114 -6.18 16.10 -4.87
C GLY A 114 -6.36 14.69 -5.44
N ARG A 115 -6.31 14.61 -6.77
CA ARG A 115 -6.43 13.36 -7.52
C ARG A 115 -5.42 12.29 -7.09
N GLU A 116 -4.20 12.69 -6.75
CA GLU A 116 -3.18 11.74 -6.30
C GLU A 116 -3.44 11.21 -4.89
N GLY A 117 -3.86 12.06 -3.96
CA GLY A 117 -4.26 11.60 -2.62
C GLY A 117 -5.40 10.58 -2.67
N GLU A 118 -6.40 10.79 -3.52
CA GLU A 118 -7.49 9.82 -3.73
C GLU A 118 -6.99 8.49 -4.32
N LYS A 119 -6.09 8.54 -5.30
CA LYS A 119 -5.42 7.35 -5.86
C LYS A 119 -4.69 6.57 -4.77
N LEU A 120 -3.87 7.24 -3.97
CA LEU A 120 -3.11 6.62 -2.88
C LEU A 120 -4.03 6.06 -1.79
N ALA A 121 -5.11 6.78 -1.45
CA ALA A 121 -6.12 6.31 -0.52
C ALA A 121 -6.77 5.00 -0.99
N ARG A 122 -7.11 4.91 -2.28
CA ARG A 122 -7.68 3.69 -2.87
C ARG A 122 -6.68 2.53 -2.78
N ARG A 123 -5.43 2.75 -3.21
CA ARG A 123 -4.36 1.75 -3.13
C ARG A 123 -4.09 1.28 -1.70
N PHE A 124 -4.08 2.18 -0.73
CA PHE A 124 -3.92 1.80 0.67
C PHE A 124 -5.11 0.98 1.19
N ARG A 125 -6.35 1.34 0.87
CA ARG A 125 -7.52 0.51 1.25
C ARG A 125 -7.44 -0.90 0.66
N THR A 126 -6.91 -1.03 -0.55
CA THR A 126 -6.63 -2.35 -1.16
C THR A 126 -5.59 -3.13 -0.35
N ILE A 127 -4.48 -2.48 0.06
CA ILE A 127 -3.47 -3.09 0.94
C ILE A 127 -4.09 -3.50 2.29
N GLU A 128 -4.88 -2.63 2.90
CA GLU A 128 -5.58 -2.90 4.17
C GLU A 128 -6.51 -4.11 4.04
N SER A 129 -7.25 -4.18 2.93
CA SER A 129 -8.12 -5.30 2.61
C SER A 129 -7.33 -6.61 2.50
N ILE A 130 -6.23 -6.66 1.75
CA ILE A 130 -5.43 -7.90 1.61
C ILE A 130 -4.68 -8.29 2.89
N LEU A 131 -4.33 -7.32 3.74
CA LEU A 131 -3.69 -7.57 5.04
C LEU A 131 -4.68 -8.04 6.10
N THR A 132 -5.96 -7.69 5.98
CA THR A 132 -6.98 -8.08 6.96
C THR A 132 -7.77 -9.31 6.50
N GLY A 133 -7.78 -9.59 5.20
CA GLY A 133 -8.66 -10.58 4.58
C GLY A 133 -10.11 -10.13 4.52
N GLU A 134 -10.42 -8.89 4.93
CA GLU A 134 -11.75 -8.30 4.82
C GLU A 134 -11.98 -7.78 3.41
N PRO A 135 -13.15 -8.02 2.79
CA PRO A 135 -13.43 -7.52 1.45
C PRO A 135 -13.31 -6.00 1.36
N LEU A 136 -12.73 -5.51 0.27
CA LEU A 136 -12.65 -4.08 0.00
C LEU A 136 -14.07 -3.53 -0.15
N ALA A 137 -14.51 -2.73 0.82
CA ALA A 137 -15.78 -2.03 0.74
C ALA A 137 -15.68 -0.96 -0.36
N VAL A 138 -16.30 -1.21 -1.50
CA VAL A 138 -16.45 -0.21 -2.55
C VAL A 138 -17.35 0.89 -1.97
N PRO A 139 -16.84 2.12 -1.74
CA PRO A 139 -17.74 3.22 -1.42
C PRO A 139 -18.73 3.37 -2.57
N PRO A 140 -20.01 3.71 -2.34
CA PRO A 140 -20.94 3.96 -3.43
C PRO A 140 -20.28 4.96 -4.38
N ALA A 141 -20.05 4.53 -5.62
CA ALA A 141 -19.24 5.25 -6.59
C ALA A 141 -19.63 6.74 -6.59
N SER A 142 -18.69 7.61 -6.18
CA SER A 142 -18.86 9.03 -6.41
C SER A 142 -18.80 9.22 -7.93
N MET A 143 -19.81 9.89 -8.50
CA MET A 143 -20.04 10.01 -9.94
C MET A 143 -18.89 10.69 -10.73
N SER A 144 -17.79 11.08 -10.08
CA SER A 144 -16.59 11.59 -10.73
C SER A 144 -15.78 10.52 -11.49
N GLU A 145 -15.95 9.22 -11.19
CA GLU A 145 -15.20 8.14 -11.85
C GLU A 145 -15.66 7.84 -13.30
N PHE A 146 -16.78 8.44 -13.74
CA PHE A 146 -17.35 8.25 -15.08
C PHE A 146 -17.07 9.39 -16.07
N VAL A 147 -16.36 10.45 -15.68
CA VAL A 147 -16.18 11.63 -16.55
C VAL A 147 -14.83 11.65 -17.29
N ASP A 148 -13.86 10.82 -16.89
CA ASP A 148 -12.50 10.85 -17.46
C ASP A 148 -12.23 9.79 -18.55
N VAL A 149 -13.22 9.00 -18.96
CA VAL A 149 -12.99 7.88 -19.91
C VAL A 149 -13.03 8.31 -21.39
N ASP A 150 -13.57 9.49 -21.73
CA ASP A 150 -13.88 9.82 -23.14
C ASP A 150 -13.14 11.03 -23.74
N MET A 151 -12.04 11.53 -23.15
CA MET A 151 -11.38 12.75 -23.67
C MET A 151 -9.91 12.63 -24.13
N ASP A 152 -9.28 11.45 -24.08
CA ASP A 152 -7.89 11.27 -24.56
C ASP A 152 -7.74 10.33 -25.78
N ASP A 153 -8.82 9.71 -26.27
CA ASP A 153 -8.76 8.72 -27.37
C ASP A 153 -9.14 9.28 -28.77
N HIS A 154 -9.28 10.60 -28.92
CA HIS A 154 -9.40 11.21 -30.25
C HIS A 154 -8.04 11.43 -30.90
N GLN A 155 -7.54 10.35 -31.51
CA GLN A 155 -6.99 10.32 -32.87
C GLN A 155 -6.16 11.55 -33.30
N LEU A 156 -4.87 11.57 -32.99
CA LEU A 156 -3.90 12.40 -33.74
C LEU A 156 -3.37 11.59 -34.93
N ASP A 157 -3.85 11.96 -36.12
CA ASP A 157 -3.35 11.52 -37.41
C ASP A 157 -1.82 11.73 -37.54
N PRO A 158 -1.05 10.77 -38.08
CA PRO A 158 0.41 10.86 -38.16
C PRO A 158 0.92 11.66 -39.38
N SER A 159 0.22 12.70 -39.82
CA SER A 159 0.51 13.39 -41.09
C SER A 159 0.66 14.91 -41.01
N THR A 160 1.49 15.43 -40.12
CA THR A 160 2.11 16.76 -40.33
C THR A 160 3.54 16.80 -39.78
N VAL A 161 4.49 16.40 -40.63
CA VAL A 161 5.86 16.92 -40.61
C VAL A 161 5.84 18.27 -41.35
N ASP A 162 6.65 19.21 -40.85
CA ASP A 162 6.98 20.54 -41.37
C ASP A 162 6.06 21.72 -41.02
N GLY A 163 6.55 22.59 -40.12
CA GLY A 163 6.04 23.97 -39.98
C GLY A 163 6.33 24.66 -38.65
N ARG A 164 7.54 25.24 -38.53
CA ARG A 164 7.91 26.52 -37.88
C ARG A 164 7.04 27.06 -36.69
N VAL A 165 7.76 27.24 -35.57
CA VAL A 165 7.55 28.05 -34.33
C VAL A 165 6.58 29.24 -34.42
N ASP A 166 5.71 29.39 -33.40
CA ASP A 166 5.59 30.57 -32.51
C ASP A 166 4.29 30.49 -31.67
N GLY A 167 4.40 30.46 -30.34
CA GLY A 167 3.25 30.53 -29.45
C GLY A 167 3.55 30.16 -28.00
N ASP A 168 3.85 31.17 -27.18
CA ASP A 168 4.02 31.08 -25.73
C ASP A 168 2.83 30.39 -25.05
N GLY A 169 3.11 29.28 -24.37
CA GLY A 169 2.18 28.55 -23.53
C GLY A 169 2.96 27.81 -22.45
N ASP A 170 3.09 28.45 -21.30
CA ASP A 170 3.72 27.94 -20.09
C ASP A 170 2.90 26.75 -19.57
N GLY A 171 3.30 25.56 -20.02
CA GLY A 171 2.71 24.29 -19.65
C GLY A 171 3.77 23.24 -19.91
N ASP A 172 4.57 22.94 -18.89
CA ASP A 172 5.57 21.87 -18.87
C ASP A 172 4.86 20.50 -18.92
N GLY A 173 4.14 20.25 -20.00
CA GLY A 173 3.60 18.96 -20.37
C GLY A 173 4.77 18.15 -20.90
N LYS A 174 5.57 17.58 -19.99
CA LYS A 174 6.54 16.56 -20.35
C LYS A 174 5.82 15.50 -21.17
N VAL A 175 6.10 15.45 -22.47
CA VAL A 175 5.62 14.39 -23.34
C VAL A 175 6.24 13.10 -22.83
N LEU A 176 5.45 12.33 -22.07
CA LEU A 176 5.87 11.03 -21.55
C LEU A 176 6.34 10.18 -22.73
N SER A 177 7.47 9.49 -22.57
CA SER A 177 7.95 8.59 -23.61
C SER A 177 6.96 7.43 -23.80
N ALA A 178 7.00 6.77 -24.95
CA ALA A 178 6.18 5.57 -25.18
C ALA A 178 6.44 4.49 -24.12
N PHE A 179 7.67 4.42 -23.61
CA PHE A 179 8.06 3.54 -22.51
C PHE A 179 7.40 3.96 -21.19
N ASP A 180 7.41 5.25 -20.84
CA ASP A 180 6.78 5.73 -19.60
C ASP A 180 5.27 5.48 -19.60
N ARG A 181 4.61 5.68 -20.76
CA ARG A 181 3.19 5.33 -20.93
C ARG A 181 2.93 3.84 -20.73
N GLN A 182 3.81 2.97 -21.25
CA GLN A 182 3.68 1.53 -21.05
C GLN A 182 3.86 1.15 -19.57
N VAL A 183 4.85 1.73 -18.89
CA VAL A 183 5.09 1.50 -17.46
C VAL A 183 3.88 1.96 -16.62
N ALA A 184 3.35 3.15 -16.87
CA ALA A 184 2.16 3.68 -16.20
C ALA A 184 0.94 2.78 -16.42
N LYS A 185 0.72 2.32 -17.66
CA LYS A 185 -0.36 1.39 -17.98
C LYS A 185 -0.25 0.07 -17.19
N ARG A 186 0.93 -0.54 -17.12
CA ARG A 186 1.13 -1.79 -16.37
C ARG A 186 0.98 -1.60 -14.87
N GLN A 187 1.41 -0.45 -14.36
CA GLN A 187 1.13 -0.03 -12.99
C GLN A 187 -0.37 0.02 -12.71
N ASP A 188 -1.14 0.71 -13.55
CA ASP A 188 -2.59 0.81 -13.37
C ASP A 188 -3.30 -0.53 -13.51
N GLU A 189 -2.87 -1.38 -14.45
CA GLU A 189 -3.37 -2.75 -14.59
C GLU A 189 -3.09 -3.59 -13.33
N PHE A 190 -1.90 -3.48 -12.74
CA PHE A 190 -1.56 -4.17 -11.50
C PHE A 190 -2.52 -3.79 -10.37
N TRP A 191 -2.70 -2.48 -10.12
CA TRP A 191 -3.56 -2.01 -9.04
C TRP A 191 -5.03 -2.32 -9.27
N LYS A 192 -5.54 -2.19 -10.50
CA LYS A 192 -6.92 -2.58 -10.84
C LYS A 192 -7.15 -4.08 -10.62
N THR A 193 -6.19 -4.91 -10.98
CA THR A 193 -6.27 -6.37 -10.78
C THR A 193 -6.24 -6.70 -9.28
N LEU A 194 -5.36 -6.07 -8.52
CA LEU A 194 -5.27 -6.26 -7.07
C LEU A 194 -6.55 -5.80 -6.36
N GLU A 195 -7.11 -4.65 -6.75
CA GLU A 195 -8.39 -4.13 -6.27
C GLU A 195 -9.53 -5.11 -6.55
N LEU A 196 -9.64 -5.61 -7.79
CA LEU A 196 -10.65 -6.60 -8.16
C LEU A 196 -10.59 -7.81 -7.23
N ILE A 197 -9.40 -8.38 -7.03
CA ILE A 197 -9.22 -9.53 -6.14
C ILE A 197 -9.57 -9.13 -4.69
N ALA A 198 -9.20 -7.93 -4.24
CA ALA A 198 -9.52 -7.46 -2.90
C ALA A 198 -11.03 -7.25 -2.66
N THR A 199 -11.82 -6.92 -3.68
CA THR A 199 -13.30 -6.80 -3.54
C THR A 199 -14.01 -8.15 -3.35
N VAL A 200 -13.34 -9.25 -3.69
CA VAL A 200 -13.93 -10.60 -3.60
C VAL A 200 -13.30 -11.45 -2.50
N GLN A 201 -12.22 -10.97 -1.87
CA GLN A 201 -11.56 -11.70 -0.78
C GLN A 201 -12.42 -11.64 0.48
N GLY A 202 -12.55 -12.75 1.19
CA GLY A 202 -13.32 -12.85 2.42
C GLY A 202 -13.72 -14.29 2.74
N PRO A 203 -14.22 -14.56 3.96
CA PRO A 203 -14.79 -15.86 4.28
C PRO A 203 -15.98 -16.09 3.35
N ARG A 204 -15.95 -17.19 2.57
CA ARG A 204 -17.17 -17.66 1.91
C ARG A 204 -18.18 -17.92 3.03
N VAL A 205 -19.21 -17.08 3.13
CA VAL A 205 -20.31 -17.31 4.06
C VAL A 205 -20.97 -18.62 3.64
N GLY A 206 -20.67 -19.69 4.37
CA GLY A 206 -21.43 -20.94 4.38
C GLY A 206 -20.79 -22.14 3.70
N GLU A 207 -19.97 -22.90 4.45
CA GLU A 207 -20.17 -24.37 4.47
C GLU A 207 -21.32 -24.76 5.42
N ASP A 208 -21.81 -23.85 6.27
CA ASP A 208 -22.94 -24.09 7.19
C ASP A 208 -24.13 -23.11 7.04
N ALA A 209 -24.13 -22.21 6.06
CA ALA A 209 -25.26 -21.31 5.79
C ALA A 209 -26.00 -21.76 4.54
N GLY A 210 -26.89 -22.73 4.70
CA GLY A 210 -27.94 -22.98 3.74
C GLY A 210 -28.71 -21.69 3.45
N LEU A 211 -28.93 -21.42 2.15
CA LEU A 211 -29.73 -20.32 1.58
C LEU A 211 -29.02 -18.95 1.47
N ALA A 212 -28.15 -18.78 0.47
CA ALA A 212 -28.14 -17.61 -0.44
C ALA A 212 -26.97 -17.67 -1.46
N ALA A 213 -26.90 -18.70 -2.30
CA ALA A 213 -26.07 -18.66 -3.51
C ALA A 213 -26.99 -18.67 -4.73
N VAL A 214 -27.64 -17.53 -5.00
CA VAL A 214 -28.38 -17.32 -6.24
C VAL A 214 -27.36 -17.05 -7.35
N GLY A 215 -26.98 -18.10 -8.08
CA GLY A 215 -26.68 -18.04 -9.52
C GLY A 215 -25.44 -17.31 -10.04
N GLY A 216 -24.51 -16.83 -9.22
CA GLY A 216 -23.34 -16.04 -9.68
C GLY A 216 -21.95 -16.55 -9.27
N GLY A 217 -21.84 -17.63 -8.50
CA GLY A 217 -20.58 -18.06 -7.88
C GLY A 217 -19.49 -18.52 -8.85
N SER A 218 -19.85 -19.28 -9.88
CA SER A 218 -18.86 -19.89 -10.79
C SER A 218 -18.18 -18.87 -11.73
N ALA A 219 -18.91 -17.88 -12.25
CA ALA A 219 -18.33 -16.86 -13.12
C ALA A 219 -17.37 -15.96 -12.34
N ARG A 220 -17.80 -15.53 -11.14
CA ARG A 220 -16.99 -14.68 -10.26
C ARG A 220 -15.75 -15.41 -9.74
N GLU A 221 -15.80 -16.72 -9.54
CA GLU A 221 -14.62 -17.51 -9.17
C GLU A 221 -13.62 -17.64 -10.32
N GLU A 222 -14.10 -17.82 -11.55
CA GLU A 222 -13.25 -17.90 -12.74
C GLU A 222 -12.59 -16.54 -13.05
N ASP A 223 -13.34 -15.44 -12.93
CA ASP A 223 -12.81 -14.08 -13.09
C ASP A 223 -11.66 -13.80 -12.12
N VAL A 224 -11.78 -14.28 -10.88
CA VAL A 224 -10.78 -14.07 -9.84
C VAL A 224 -9.58 -15.00 -10.02
N ARG A 225 -9.81 -16.24 -10.47
CA ARG A 225 -8.73 -17.15 -10.85
C ARG A 225 -7.90 -16.57 -12.00
N GLN A 226 -8.57 -15.99 -13.01
CA GLN A 226 -7.91 -15.29 -14.11
C GLN A 226 -7.15 -14.05 -13.62
N ALA A 227 -7.74 -13.27 -12.71
CA ALA A 227 -7.07 -12.13 -12.10
C ALA A 227 -5.81 -12.54 -11.29
N MET A 228 -5.86 -13.67 -10.58
CA MET A 228 -4.70 -14.23 -9.87
C MET A 228 -3.57 -14.68 -10.82
N GLU A 229 -3.90 -15.24 -11.98
CA GLU A 229 -2.91 -15.55 -13.01
C GLU A 229 -2.31 -14.27 -13.63
N GLN A 230 -3.15 -13.28 -13.89
CA GLN A 230 -2.75 -12.01 -14.48
C GLN A 230 -1.83 -11.21 -13.56
N ILE A 231 -2.17 -11.08 -12.27
CA ILE A 231 -1.42 -10.23 -11.33
C ILE A 231 0.04 -10.70 -11.16
N LYS A 232 0.29 -12.02 -11.22
CA LYS A 232 1.65 -12.59 -11.19
C LYS A 232 2.52 -12.02 -12.32
N SER A 233 1.97 -11.88 -13.52
CA SER A 233 2.67 -11.31 -14.67
C SER A 233 2.88 -9.79 -14.59
N LEU A 234 2.08 -9.10 -13.77
CA LEU A 234 2.10 -7.65 -13.59
C LEU A 234 3.04 -7.21 -12.45
N ALA A 235 3.42 -8.14 -11.56
CA ALA A 235 4.41 -7.89 -10.53
C ALA A 235 5.81 -7.65 -11.13
N GLU A 236 6.16 -8.35 -12.22
CA GLU A 236 7.34 -8.10 -13.07
C GLU A 236 8.70 -8.05 -12.32
N GLY A 237 8.82 -8.68 -11.15
CA GLY A 237 10.05 -8.62 -10.36
C GLY A 237 10.26 -7.28 -9.65
N ARG A 238 9.23 -6.44 -9.57
CA ARG A 238 9.24 -5.21 -8.78
C ARG A 238 8.92 -5.58 -7.34
N GLU A 239 9.90 -5.36 -6.47
CA GLU A 239 9.86 -5.74 -5.05
C GLU A 239 8.56 -5.34 -4.32
N ASN A 240 8.07 -4.10 -4.50
CA ASN A 240 6.81 -3.65 -3.90
C ASN A 240 5.62 -4.52 -4.36
N ARG A 241 5.54 -4.83 -5.64
CA ARG A 241 4.45 -5.62 -6.22
C ARG A 241 4.58 -7.10 -5.87
N ASP A 242 5.80 -7.63 -5.85
CA ASP A 242 6.07 -9.01 -5.44
C ASP A 242 5.68 -9.23 -3.97
N ILE A 243 5.95 -8.26 -3.09
CA ILE A 243 5.49 -8.29 -1.69
C ILE A 243 3.97 -8.32 -1.62
N LEU A 244 3.28 -7.41 -2.33
CA LEU A 244 1.81 -7.37 -2.33
C LEU A 244 1.19 -8.66 -2.89
N TYR A 245 1.77 -9.20 -3.96
CA TYR A 245 1.35 -10.47 -4.56
C TYR A 245 1.57 -11.65 -3.59
N ALA A 246 2.70 -11.69 -2.89
CA ALA A 246 2.96 -12.74 -1.90
C ALA A 246 2.00 -12.67 -0.70
N ILE A 247 1.67 -11.46 -0.23
CA ILE A 247 0.65 -11.26 0.83
C ILE A 247 -0.70 -11.77 0.36
N LEU A 248 -1.08 -11.42 -0.88
CA LEU A 248 -2.31 -11.88 -1.49
C LEU A 248 -2.39 -13.41 -1.57
N LEU A 249 -1.30 -14.08 -1.97
CA LEU A 249 -1.23 -15.55 -2.03
C LEU A 249 -1.44 -16.20 -0.66
N LEU A 250 -0.91 -15.62 0.42
CA LEU A 250 -1.12 -16.12 1.78
C LEU A 250 -2.60 -16.06 2.20
N GLY A 251 -3.29 -14.97 1.84
CA GLY A 251 -4.73 -14.82 2.11
C GLY A 251 -5.61 -15.70 1.23
N TRP A 252 -5.26 -15.82 -0.05
CA TRP A 252 -6.01 -16.60 -1.03
C TRP A 252 -5.92 -18.11 -0.79
N GLY A 253 -4.75 -18.61 -0.36
CA GLY A 253 -4.48 -20.04 -0.13
C GLY A 253 -5.31 -20.70 0.99
N LYS A 254 -6.30 -20.01 1.56
CA LYS A 254 -7.36 -20.61 2.39
C LYS A 254 -8.58 -21.07 1.58
N ASN A 255 -8.72 -20.65 0.32
CA ASN A 255 -9.93 -20.82 -0.50
C ASN A 255 -9.76 -21.72 -1.76
N GLY A 256 -8.57 -22.24 -2.05
CA GLY A 256 -8.30 -23.14 -3.18
C GLY A 256 -6.81 -23.21 -3.52
N ASP A 257 -6.24 -24.41 -3.36
CA ASP A 257 -4.81 -24.74 -3.23
C ASP A 257 -3.89 -24.39 -4.43
N PRO A 258 -2.85 -23.56 -4.20
CA PRO A 258 -1.49 -23.98 -4.56
C PRO A 258 -0.53 -23.81 -3.37
N SER A 259 -0.47 -24.82 -2.52
CA SER A 259 0.35 -24.90 -1.30
C SER A 259 1.83 -24.63 -1.55
N SER A 260 2.35 -25.00 -2.73
CA SER A 260 3.72 -24.71 -3.14
C SER A 260 3.96 -23.22 -3.39
N GLU A 261 3.06 -22.53 -4.10
CA GLU A 261 3.18 -21.09 -4.33
C GLU A 261 2.98 -20.30 -3.04
N ARG A 262 2.08 -20.75 -2.17
CA ARG A 262 1.89 -20.17 -0.83
C ARG A 262 3.15 -20.33 0.03
N GLU A 263 3.77 -21.50 0.03
CA GLU A 263 5.01 -21.73 0.78
C GLU A 263 6.17 -20.90 0.22
N LEU A 264 6.26 -20.74 -1.11
CA LEU A 264 7.22 -19.83 -1.73
C LEU A 264 6.98 -18.37 -1.34
N ALA A 265 5.72 -17.92 -1.37
CA ALA A 265 5.32 -16.58 -0.94
C ALA A 265 5.68 -16.35 0.54
N LYS A 266 5.40 -17.32 1.41
CA LYS A 266 5.80 -17.28 2.82
C LYS A 266 7.30 -17.10 2.99
N ARG A 267 8.11 -17.94 2.33
CA ARG A 267 9.58 -17.85 2.42
C ARG A 267 10.13 -16.56 1.87
N PHE A 268 9.54 -16.06 0.79
CA PHE A 268 9.88 -14.77 0.22
C PHE A 268 9.64 -13.67 1.25
N LEU A 269 8.42 -13.55 1.79
CA LEU A 269 8.09 -12.55 2.81
C LEU A 269 8.94 -12.68 4.08
N GLN A 270 9.28 -13.89 4.51
CA GLN A 270 10.20 -14.10 5.64
C GLN A 270 11.58 -13.53 5.34
N SER A 271 12.09 -13.74 4.13
CA SER A 271 13.38 -13.20 3.73
C SER A 271 13.37 -11.67 3.63
N GLU A 272 12.30 -11.09 3.08
CA GLU A 272 12.10 -9.64 2.99
C GLU A 272 12.04 -9.00 4.40
N ALA A 273 11.24 -9.58 5.30
CA ALA A 273 11.10 -9.13 6.68
C ALA A 273 12.39 -9.26 7.51
N GLN A 274 13.29 -10.18 7.14
CA GLN A 274 14.59 -10.40 7.80
C GLN A 274 15.73 -9.55 7.21
N GLY A 275 15.40 -8.50 6.45
CA GLY A 275 16.37 -7.50 5.98
C GLY A 275 16.88 -7.70 4.55
N ARG A 276 16.22 -8.54 3.74
CA ARG A 276 16.46 -8.58 2.29
C ARG A 276 15.84 -7.40 1.55
N ALA A 277 14.80 -6.81 2.12
CA ALA A 277 14.07 -5.73 1.49
C ALA A 277 14.94 -4.48 1.34
N THR A 278 14.80 -3.78 0.22
CA THR A 278 15.57 -2.55 -0.05
C THR A 278 15.13 -1.36 0.82
N GLU A 279 13.91 -1.38 1.34
CA GLU A 279 13.32 -0.32 2.15
C GLU A 279 12.78 -0.87 3.48
N LEU A 280 12.89 -0.07 4.55
CA LEU A 280 12.32 -0.41 5.86
C LEU A 280 10.82 -0.71 5.77
N VAL A 281 10.10 0.09 4.99
CA VAL A 281 8.64 -0.07 4.78
C VAL A 281 8.32 -1.43 4.16
N PHE A 282 9.14 -1.91 3.23
CA PHE A 282 8.93 -3.19 2.55
C PHE A 282 9.13 -4.37 3.51
N ALA A 283 10.23 -4.36 4.28
CA ALA A 283 10.46 -5.35 5.33
C ALA A 283 9.29 -5.35 6.35
N THR A 284 8.83 -4.16 6.73
CA THR A 284 7.73 -3.98 7.67
C THR A 284 6.42 -4.58 7.12
N ILE A 285 6.04 -4.25 5.89
CA ILE A 285 4.83 -4.75 5.23
C ILE A 285 4.90 -6.26 5.02
N ALA A 286 6.06 -6.80 4.63
CA ALA A 286 6.25 -8.25 4.51
C ALA A 286 6.02 -8.97 5.84
N GLY A 287 6.57 -8.42 6.93
CA GLY A 287 6.32 -8.93 8.29
C GLY A 287 4.85 -8.83 8.70
N MET A 288 4.17 -7.73 8.35
CA MET A 288 2.73 -7.57 8.61
C MET A 288 1.91 -8.62 7.87
N GLY A 289 2.26 -8.91 6.61
CA GLY A 289 1.64 -9.97 5.82
C GLY A 289 1.76 -11.36 6.43
N LEU A 290 2.95 -11.71 6.94
CA LEU A 290 3.13 -12.99 7.65
C LEU A 290 2.24 -13.08 8.89
N ARG A 291 2.18 -12.01 9.69
CA ARG A 291 1.38 -11.96 10.92
C ARG A 291 -0.12 -12.03 10.64
N ALA A 292 -0.59 -11.34 9.60
CA ALA A 292 -1.99 -11.36 9.17
C ALA A 292 -2.54 -12.78 8.97
N PHE A 293 -1.68 -13.70 8.51
CA PHE A 293 -2.08 -15.06 8.18
C PHE A 293 -1.53 -16.13 9.13
N GLY A 294 -0.93 -15.73 10.27
CA GLY A 294 -0.41 -16.64 11.28
C GLY A 294 0.84 -17.40 10.85
N GLU A 295 1.63 -16.81 9.95
CA GLU A 295 2.84 -17.41 9.34
C GLU A 295 4.15 -16.83 9.90
N SER A 296 4.05 -15.95 10.90
CA SER A 296 5.16 -15.25 11.59
C SER A 296 5.83 -16.10 12.66
#